data_AF-A0A7K0ZR61-F1
#
_entry.id   AF-A0A7K0ZR61-F1
#
_cell.length_a   1.000
_cell.length_b   1.000
_cell.length_c   1.000
_cell.angle_alpha   90.00
_cell.angle_beta   90.00
_cell.angle_gamma   90.00
#
_symmetry.space_group_name_H-M   'P 1'
#
loop_
_entity.id
_entity.type
_entity.pdbx_description
1 polymer ?
#
loop_
_entity_poly.entity_id
_entity_poly.type
_entity_poly.pdbx_seq_one_letter_code
_entity_poly.pdbx_strand_id
1 'polypeptide(L)'
;MPKNHTPAHIAFDSPQKGFTMAISDTARLDMLAGLRTHVGEAVANTLIEHLPPGGWYDVARTADIDKLEARFDRLDARFDRLEARVDKLEARIDKLEDRIDKLEARLDDRIDQLAQKIETNTKWMIGISLTYGIGILGALVTFMVASLN
;
A
#
# COMPACT_ATOMS: atom_id res chain seq x y z
N MET A 1 33.00 -0.32 49.67
CA MET A 1 31.91 -0.62 48.72
C MET A 1 32.10 0.25 47.48
N PRO A 2 32.42 -0.32 46.30
CA PRO A 2 32.26 0.34 45.01
C PRO A 2 31.15 -0.34 44.18
N LYS A 3 30.42 0.43 43.37
CA LYS A 3 29.61 -0.10 42.26
C LYS A 3 30.03 0.64 40.98
N ASN A 4 30.95 0.04 40.23
CA ASN A 4 31.17 0.37 38.82
C ASN A 4 30.44 -0.68 37.98
N HIS A 5 29.52 -0.23 37.14
CA HIS A 5 28.89 -1.03 36.11
C HIS A 5 29.79 -1.04 34.87
N THR A 6 30.27 -2.23 34.51
CA THR A 6 30.85 -2.53 33.20
C THR A 6 29.90 -3.53 32.54
N PRO A 7 29.37 -3.29 31.33
CA PRO A 7 28.51 -4.25 30.67
C PRO A 7 29.35 -5.44 30.22
N ALA A 8 29.00 -6.63 30.70
CA ALA A 8 29.62 -7.88 30.28
C ALA A 8 29.26 -8.14 28.82
N HIS A 9 30.27 -8.07 27.94
CA HIS A 9 30.22 -8.73 26.64
C HIS A 9 30.10 -10.23 26.89
N ILE A 10 28.89 -10.76 26.81
CA ILE A 10 28.66 -12.20 26.75
C ILE A 10 29.00 -12.59 25.32
N ALA A 11 30.21 -13.10 25.13
CA ALA A 11 30.55 -13.87 23.94
C ALA A 11 29.56 -15.05 23.89
N PHE A 12 28.64 -15.01 22.93
CA PHE A 12 27.83 -16.18 22.61
C PHE A 12 28.74 -17.17 21.91
N ASP A 13 29.34 -18.05 22.71
CA ASP A 13 29.91 -19.29 22.22
C ASP A 13 28.79 -20.10 21.55
N SER A 14 29.15 -20.72 20.45
CA SER A 14 28.27 -21.21 19.40
C SER A 14 27.17 -22.13 19.96
N PRO A 15 25.88 -21.94 19.62
CA PRO A 15 24.88 -22.95 19.94
C PRO A 15 25.06 -24.14 18.98
N GLN A 16 25.71 -25.17 19.50
CA GLN A 16 25.48 -26.59 19.25
C GLN A 16 25.04 -26.94 17.81
N LYS A 17 26.03 -27.39 17.03
CA LYS A 17 25.88 -28.16 15.80
C LYS A 17 24.73 -29.15 15.99
N GLY A 18 23.63 -28.92 15.27
CA GLY A 18 22.37 -29.63 15.44
C GLY A 18 22.57 -31.13 15.61
N PHE A 19 22.04 -31.65 16.71
CA PHE A 19 21.96 -33.08 16.99
C PHE A 19 20.96 -33.69 15.98
N THR A 20 21.42 -33.97 14.76
CA THR A 20 20.68 -34.76 13.80
C THR A 20 20.73 -36.21 14.30
N MET A 21 19.72 -36.61 15.05
CA MET A 21 19.49 -38.02 15.38
C MET A 21 18.91 -38.75 14.14
N ALA A 22 19.53 -38.55 12.99
CA ALA A 22 19.47 -39.53 11.92
C ALA A 22 20.21 -40.76 12.45
N ILE A 23 19.66 -41.96 12.25
CA ILE A 23 20.47 -43.17 12.41
C ILE A 23 21.60 -43.00 11.38
N SER A 24 22.77 -42.57 11.85
CA SER A 24 23.95 -42.43 11.01
C SER A 24 24.26 -43.79 10.41
N ASP A 25 24.87 -43.85 9.24
CA ASP A 25 25.27 -45.14 8.66
C ASP A 25 26.13 -45.94 9.65
N THR A 26 26.88 -45.27 10.53
CA THR A 26 27.58 -45.87 11.66
C THR A 26 26.64 -46.51 12.70
N ALA A 27 25.57 -45.82 13.12
CA ALA A 27 24.58 -46.39 14.02
C ALA A 27 23.81 -47.55 13.36
N ARG A 28 23.63 -47.52 12.03
CA ARG A 28 23.03 -48.61 11.24
C ARG A 28 23.94 -49.84 11.22
N LEU A 29 25.25 -49.65 11.07
CA LEU A 29 26.25 -50.72 11.09
C LEU A 29 26.42 -51.36 12.48
N ASP A 30 26.39 -50.56 13.55
CA ASP A 30 26.44 -51.08 14.92
C ASP A 30 25.18 -51.87 15.27
N MET A 31 24.01 -51.40 14.83
CA MET A 31 22.73 -52.07 15.01
C MET A 31 22.65 -53.38 14.18
N LEU A 32 23.23 -53.40 12.98
CA LEU A 32 23.45 -54.61 12.16
C LEU A 32 24.29 -55.65 12.90
N ALA A 33 25.41 -55.22 13.48
CA ALA A 33 26.31 -56.10 14.22
C ALA A 33 25.59 -56.73 15.43
N GLY A 34 24.86 -55.92 16.21
CA GLY A 34 24.08 -56.41 17.35
C GLY A 34 22.91 -57.34 16.97
N LEU A 35 22.16 -57.00 15.92
CA LEU A 35 21.04 -57.83 15.43
C LEU A 35 21.52 -59.18 14.90
N ARG A 36 22.65 -59.21 14.19
CA ARG A 36 23.22 -60.46 13.66
C ARG A 36 23.63 -61.42 14.78
N THR A 37 24.15 -60.90 15.89
CA THR A 37 24.59 -61.72 17.03
C THR A 37 23.41 -62.35 17.79
N HIS A 38 22.23 -61.72 17.82
CA HIS A 38 21.08 -62.20 18.61
C HIS A 38 19.98 -62.89 17.81
N VAL A 39 19.76 -62.52 16.55
CA VAL A 39 18.58 -62.95 15.77
C VAL A 39 18.95 -63.74 14.50
N GLY A 40 20.25 -63.81 14.18
CA GLY A 40 20.77 -64.47 12.99
C GLY A 40 20.76 -63.57 11.75
N GLU A 41 21.62 -63.92 10.80
CA GLU A 41 21.98 -63.07 9.65
C GLU A 41 20.80 -62.77 8.71
N ALA A 42 19.91 -63.76 8.51
CA ALA A 42 18.74 -63.60 7.65
C ALA A 42 17.71 -62.59 8.21
N VAL A 43 17.38 -62.69 9.51
CA VAL A 43 16.37 -61.84 10.15
C VAL A 43 16.91 -60.41 10.34
N ALA A 44 18.19 -60.27 10.68
CA ALA A 44 18.85 -58.97 10.79
C ALA A 44 18.83 -58.20 9.46
N ASN A 45 19.08 -58.89 8.33
CA ASN A 45 19.05 -58.28 7.00
C ASN A 45 17.63 -57.79 6.64
N THR A 46 16.60 -58.62 6.83
CA THR A 46 15.21 -58.24 6.49
C THR A 46 14.72 -57.06 7.34
N LEU A 47 15.10 -56.99 8.62
CA LEU A 47 14.73 -55.88 9.50
C LEU A 47 15.39 -54.55 9.06
N ILE A 48 16.62 -54.60 8.58
CA ILE A 48 17.35 -53.43 8.05
C ILE A 48 16.79 -52.99 6.70
N GLU A 49 16.26 -53.93 5.92
CA GLU A 49 15.64 -53.70 4.61
C GLU A 49 14.29 -52.97 4.71
N HIS A 50 13.59 -53.13 5.84
CA HIS A 50 12.33 -52.42 6.13
C HIS A 50 12.52 -51.08 6.84
N LEU A 51 13.73 -50.78 7.33
CA LEU A 51 14.06 -49.47 7.84
C LEU A 51 14.29 -48.51 6.65
N PRO A 52 13.59 -47.36 6.59
CA PRO A 52 13.84 -46.39 5.53
C PRO A 52 15.33 -46.00 5.50
N PRO A 53 15.88 -45.66 4.33
CA PRO A 53 17.25 -45.16 4.25
C PRO A 53 17.36 -43.90 5.14
N GLY A 54 18.49 -43.72 5.83
CA GLY A 54 18.69 -42.53 6.66
C GLY A 54 18.56 -41.24 5.83
N GLY A 55 17.97 -40.19 6.39
CA GLY A 55 17.97 -38.83 5.80
C GLY A 55 16.74 -38.42 4.96
N TRP A 56 15.76 -39.30 4.72
CA TRP A 56 14.58 -38.96 3.89
C TRP A 56 13.64 -37.94 4.53
N TYR A 57 13.58 -37.92 5.87
CA TYR A 57 12.75 -36.97 6.61
C TYR A 57 13.25 -35.53 6.50
N ASP A 58 14.58 -35.35 6.41
CA ASP A 58 15.20 -34.04 6.26
C ASP A 58 15.10 -33.55 4.83
N VAL A 59 15.33 -34.40 3.83
CA VAL A 59 15.26 -34.00 2.41
C VAL A 59 13.85 -33.57 1.99
N ALA A 60 12.81 -34.30 2.42
CA ALA A 60 11.43 -33.93 2.11
C ALA A 60 11.06 -32.58 2.74
N ARG A 61 11.48 -32.34 3.99
CA ARG A 61 11.22 -31.08 4.70
C ARG A 61 12.00 -29.90 4.14
N THR A 62 13.27 -30.09 3.80
CA THR A 62 14.11 -29.03 3.22
C THR A 62 13.53 -28.58 1.88
N ALA A 63 13.17 -29.52 0.99
CA ALA A 63 12.59 -29.18 -0.30
C ALA A 63 11.24 -28.43 -0.17
N ASP A 64 10.42 -28.81 0.80
CA ASP A 64 9.15 -28.11 1.09
C ASP A 64 9.39 -26.70 1.68
N ILE A 65 10.40 -26.54 2.53
CA ILE A 65 10.81 -25.25 3.10
C ILE A 65 11.38 -24.33 2.00
N ASP A 66 12.27 -24.82 1.14
CA ASP A 66 12.84 -24.05 0.02
C ASP A 66 11.74 -23.54 -0.92
N LYS A 67 10.71 -24.38 -1.16
CA LYS A 67 9.55 -24.02 -1.97
C LYS A 67 8.66 -22.97 -1.29
N LEU A 68 8.56 -23.00 0.04
CA LEU A 68 7.86 -21.97 0.81
C LEU A 68 8.63 -20.66 0.79
N GLU A 69 9.96 -20.69 0.97
CA GLU A 69 10.84 -19.51 0.91
C GLU A 69 10.72 -18.82 -0.45
N ALA A 70 10.84 -19.58 -1.55
CA ALA A 70 10.67 -19.03 -2.91
C ALA A 70 9.26 -18.44 -3.15
N ARG A 71 8.23 -18.95 -2.47
CA ARG A 71 6.87 -18.37 -2.51
C ARG A 71 6.78 -17.08 -1.72
N PHE A 72 7.45 -16.99 -0.58
CA PHE A 72 7.53 -15.79 0.23
C PHE A 72 8.29 -14.68 -0.49
N ASP A 73 9.46 -14.97 -1.08
CA ASP A 73 10.20 -13.99 -1.90
C ASP A 73 9.34 -13.41 -3.03
N ARG A 74 8.52 -14.27 -3.65
CA ARG A 74 7.59 -13.85 -4.70
C ARG A 74 6.45 -12.99 -4.16
N LEU A 75 5.99 -13.24 -2.94
CA LEU A 75 4.98 -12.42 -2.28
C LEU A 75 5.57 -11.05 -1.91
N ASP A 76 6.77 -11.01 -1.35
CA ASP A 76 7.45 -9.76 -0.99
C ASP A 76 7.65 -8.88 -2.23
N ALA A 77 8.16 -9.44 -3.33
CA ALA A 77 8.29 -8.70 -4.58
C ALA A 77 6.94 -8.20 -5.15
N ARG A 78 5.82 -8.88 -4.85
CA ARG A 78 4.47 -8.41 -5.22
C ARG A 78 3.98 -7.30 -4.29
N PHE A 79 4.34 -7.36 -3.00
CA PHE A 79 4.05 -6.31 -2.03
C PHE A 79 4.82 -5.03 -2.36
N ASP A 80 6.11 -5.10 -2.67
CA ASP A 80 6.91 -3.94 -3.10
C ASP A 80 6.30 -3.27 -4.34
N ARG A 81 5.85 -4.08 -5.31
CA ARG A 81 5.16 -3.57 -6.50
C ARG A 81 3.80 -2.96 -6.17
N LEU A 82 3.10 -3.47 -5.15
CA LEU A 82 1.82 -2.92 -4.72
C LEU A 82 2.02 -1.58 -4.02
N GLU A 83 3.00 -1.48 -3.12
CA GLU A 83 3.39 -0.24 -2.43
C GLU A 83 3.75 0.85 -3.44
N ALA A 84 4.63 0.56 -4.39
CA ALA A 84 4.98 1.51 -5.46
C ALA A 84 3.78 1.94 -6.32
N ARG A 85 2.74 1.09 -6.46
CA ARG A 85 1.50 1.47 -7.16
C ARG A 85 0.61 2.35 -6.29
N VAL A 86 0.59 2.14 -4.98
CA VAL A 86 -0.14 2.96 -4.01
C VAL A 86 0.48 4.36 -3.97
N ASP A 87 1.80 4.48 -3.84
CA ASP A 87 2.50 5.78 -3.87
C ASP A 87 2.18 6.57 -5.14
N LYS A 88 2.15 5.88 -6.29
CA LYS A 88 1.79 6.48 -7.58
C LYS A 88 0.32 6.92 -7.62
N LEU A 89 -0.58 6.21 -6.94
CA LEU A 89 -1.98 6.60 -6.84
C LEU A 89 -2.15 7.82 -5.94
N GLU A 90 -1.47 7.85 -4.78
CA GLU A 90 -1.45 9.01 -3.87
C GLU A 90 -0.98 10.27 -4.59
N ALA A 91 0.18 10.22 -5.26
CA ALA A 91 0.68 11.36 -6.03
C ALA A 91 -0.25 11.83 -7.16
N ARG A 92 -1.08 10.91 -7.71
CA ARG A 92 -2.10 11.27 -8.71
C ARG A 92 -3.33 11.91 -8.08
N ILE A 93 -3.69 11.50 -6.86
CA ILE A 93 -4.79 12.09 -6.08
C ILE A 93 -4.40 13.52 -5.69
N ASP A 94 -3.21 13.75 -5.13
CA ASP A 94 -2.72 15.09 -4.79
C ASP A 94 -2.78 16.04 -6.01
N LYS A 95 -2.34 15.55 -7.17
CA LYS A 95 -2.40 16.33 -8.42
C LYS A 95 -3.84 16.60 -8.90
N LEU A 96 -4.78 15.71 -8.58
CA LEU A 96 -6.19 15.93 -8.90
C LEU A 96 -6.82 16.95 -7.95
N GLU A 97 -6.51 16.90 -6.66
CA GLU A 97 -6.91 17.89 -5.66
C GLU A 97 -6.43 19.30 -6.08
N ASP A 98 -5.13 19.45 -6.37
CA ASP A 98 -4.56 20.70 -6.90
C ASP A 98 -5.28 21.25 -8.14
N ARG A 99 -5.77 20.37 -9.00
CA ARG A 99 -6.48 20.74 -10.22
C ARG A 99 -7.92 21.15 -9.91
N ILE A 100 -8.55 20.51 -8.94
CA ILE A 100 -9.90 20.87 -8.47
C ILE A 100 -9.85 22.24 -7.82
N ASP A 101 -8.92 22.49 -6.90
CA ASP A 101 -8.76 23.80 -6.24
C ASP A 101 -8.58 24.93 -7.27
N LYS A 102 -7.75 24.70 -8.30
CA LYS A 102 -7.55 25.66 -9.40
C LYS A 102 -8.79 25.87 -10.25
N LEU A 103 -9.63 24.85 -10.41
CA LEU A 103 -10.89 24.96 -11.15
C LEU A 103 -11.93 25.70 -10.33
N GLU A 104 -12.03 25.42 -9.03
CA GLU A 104 -12.92 26.10 -8.10
C GLU A 104 -12.60 27.60 -8.04
N ALA A 105 -11.33 27.97 -7.82
CA ALA A 105 -10.91 29.38 -7.82
C ALA A 105 -11.23 30.10 -9.14
N ARG A 106 -11.04 29.42 -10.28
CA ARG A 106 -11.38 29.99 -11.61
C ARG A 106 -12.88 30.15 -11.83
N LEU A 107 -13.70 29.28 -11.24
CA LEU A 107 -15.15 29.37 -11.32
C LEU A 107 -15.66 30.51 -10.44
N ASP A 108 -15.14 30.64 -9.21
CA ASP A 108 -15.47 31.74 -8.32
C ASP A 108 -15.14 33.09 -8.96
N ASP A 109 -13.93 33.26 -9.50
CA ASP A 109 -13.52 34.47 -10.24
C ASP A 109 -14.47 34.80 -11.40
N ARG A 110 -14.92 33.77 -12.14
CA ARG A 110 -15.84 33.95 -13.27
C ARG A 110 -17.24 34.33 -12.80
N ILE A 111 -17.72 33.74 -11.71
CA ILE A 111 -19.00 34.05 -11.11
C ILE A 111 -19.00 35.49 -10.61
N ASP A 112 -17.95 35.92 -9.91
CA ASP A 112 -17.80 37.28 -9.42
C ASP A 112 -17.76 38.30 -10.57
N GLN A 113 -17.01 38.01 -11.63
CA GLN A 113 -16.99 38.86 -12.83
C GLN A 113 -18.37 38.96 -13.50
N LEU A 114 -19.12 37.86 -13.57
CA LEU A 114 -20.47 37.88 -14.11
C LEU A 114 -21.43 38.68 -13.23
N ALA A 115 -21.34 38.51 -11.90
CA ALA A 115 -22.13 39.27 -10.94
C ALA A 115 -21.87 40.79 -11.08
N GLN A 116 -20.60 41.20 -11.17
CA GLN A 116 -20.21 42.60 -11.37
C GLN A 116 -20.72 43.16 -12.70
N LYS A 117 -20.64 42.39 -13.79
CA LYS A 117 -21.18 42.79 -15.10
C LYS A 117 -22.70 42.95 -15.05
N ILE A 118 -23.41 42.05 -14.39
CA ILE A 118 -24.87 42.14 -14.21
C ILE A 118 -25.22 43.38 -13.39
N GLU A 119 -24.53 43.64 -12.29
CA GLU A 119 -24.76 44.83 -11.46
C GLU A 119 -24.51 46.11 -12.25
N THR A 120 -23.39 46.18 -12.97
CA THR A 120 -23.03 47.34 -13.79
C THR A 120 -24.05 47.57 -14.89
N ASN A 121 -24.41 46.52 -15.63
CA ASN A 121 -25.42 46.60 -16.69
C ASN A 121 -26.79 47.02 -16.13
N THR A 122 -27.20 46.46 -14.99
CA THR A 122 -28.46 46.83 -14.33
C THR A 122 -28.47 48.31 -13.93
N LYS A 123 -27.39 48.83 -13.35
CA LYS A 123 -27.26 50.25 -13.00
C LYS A 123 -27.36 51.16 -14.24
N TRP A 124 -26.66 50.83 -15.32
CA TRP A 124 -26.73 51.58 -16.58
C TRP A 124 -28.14 51.55 -17.19
N MET A 125 -28.79 50.39 -17.22
CA MET A 125 -30.15 50.26 -17.73
C MET A 125 -31.14 51.11 -16.94
N ILE A 126 -31.09 51.08 -15.60
CA ILE A 126 -31.95 51.92 -14.75
C ILE A 126 -31.72 53.41 -15.06
N GLY A 127 -30.47 53.85 -15.14
CA GLY A 127 -30.15 55.25 -15.46
C GLY A 127 -30.69 55.69 -16.82
N ILE A 128 -30.54 54.84 -17.84
CA ILE A 128 -31.05 55.11 -19.19
C ILE A 128 -32.59 55.14 -19.18
N SER A 129 -33.24 54.14 -18.58
CA SER A 129 -34.71 54.08 -18.48
C SER A 129 -35.30 55.27 -17.74
N LEU A 130 -34.68 55.73 -16.65
CA LEU A 130 -35.11 56.93 -15.92
C LEU A 130 -34.98 58.19 -16.79
N THR A 131 -33.87 58.33 -17.52
CA THR A 131 -33.62 59.49 -18.39
C THR A 131 -34.66 59.59 -19.51
N TYR A 132 -34.91 58.49 -20.21
CA TYR A 132 -35.94 58.45 -21.26
C TYR A 132 -37.35 58.60 -20.69
N GLY A 133 -37.64 58.00 -19.53
CA GLY A 133 -38.94 58.10 -18.87
C GLY A 133 -39.31 59.55 -18.53
N ILE A 134 -38.39 60.31 -17.92
CA ILE A 134 -38.60 61.73 -17.61
C ILE A 134 -38.81 62.55 -18.89
N GLY A 135 -38.00 62.30 -19.94
CA GLY A 135 -38.12 62.98 -21.22
C GLY A 135 -39.47 62.75 -21.91
N ILE A 136 -39.94 61.50 -21.96
CA ILE A 136 -41.24 61.14 -22.55
C ILE A 136 -42.39 61.79 -21.76
N LEU A 137 -42.35 61.73 -20.42
CA LEU A 137 -43.36 62.37 -19.57
C LEU A 137 -43.41 63.89 -19.79
N GLY A 138 -42.26 64.55 -19.88
CA GLY A 138 -42.18 65.99 -20.15
C GLY A 138 -42.75 66.38 -21.52
N ALA A 139 -42.46 65.58 -22.56
CA ALA A 139 -43.01 65.79 -23.89
C ALA A 139 -44.54 65.62 -23.93
N LEU A 140 -45.07 64.60 -23.24
CA LEU A 140 -46.50 64.36 -23.12
C LEU A 140 -47.23 65.52 -22.43
N VAL A 141 -46.69 66.03 -21.32
CA VAL A 141 -47.27 67.19 -20.60
C VAL A 141 -47.27 68.44 -21.48
N THR A 142 -46.15 68.71 -22.17
CA THR A 142 -46.03 69.87 -23.06
C THR A 142 -47.06 69.81 -24.19
N PHE A 143 -47.23 68.64 -24.81
CA PHE A 143 -48.22 68.42 -25.85
C PHE A 143 -49.66 68.61 -25.33
N MET A 144 -49.97 68.10 -24.14
CA MET A 144 -51.30 68.25 -23.54
C MET A 144 -51.65 69.72 -23.24
N VAL A 145 -50.70 70.49 -22.70
CA VAL A 145 -50.90 71.94 -22.45
C VAL A 145 -51.08 72.69 -23.77
N ALA A 146 -50.28 72.38 -24.79
CA ALA A 146 -50.40 73.00 -26.11
C ALA A 146 -51.73 72.69 -26.81
N SER A 147 -52.37 71.56 -26.50
CA SER A 147 -53.69 71.19 -27.02
C SER A 147 -54.87 71.86 -26.28
N LEU A 148 -54.63 72.42 -25.09
CA LEU A 148 -55.66 73.07 -24.26
C LEU A 148 -55.71 74.59 -24.42
N ASN A 149 -54.64 75.21 -24.93
CA ASN A 149 -54.57 76.62 -25.31
C ASN A 149 -55.01 76.84 -26.76
#